data_AF-A0A7C5HBA4-F1
#
_entry.id   AF-A0A7C5HBA4-F1
#
_cell.length_a   1.000
_cell.length_b   1.000
_cell.length_c   1.000
_cell.angle_alpha   90.00
_cell.angle_beta   90.00
_cell.angle_gamma   90.00
#
_symmetry.space_group_name_H-M   'P 1'
#
loop_
_entity.id
_entity.type
_entity.pdbx_description
1 polymer ?
#
loop_
_entity_poly.entity_id
_entity_poly.type
_entity_poly.pdbx_seq_one_letter_code
_entity_poly.pdbx_strand_id
1 'polypeptide(L)'
;MQKLILLLFFFLLNGCTFNNLFIGGEIDKVTVVKYTPYMKHHRAYFSRTQLKTMRDGKKYLFLYNAKNNDVGVLLHRKSQYVLYNMSNPDQQPMAVNANKKTKYWHALKSFKHKGFKRIKSLASVGYTASVSHKRYKGRKTLLIETKEYSRLLKLYKKAIKTYNASRIKNIKTKLPKSLIYSYYKQYEKRANSRKQRMQLKIIANKLQIKAPYIIEKKPKQTKVTTKQPASHKKKPAKEKIITGTSMTKKEEPVIQKEEPETPLVKKVSLPTPSSDKPYTYYLHQASLDELSTYIANKATKNSLSYNQYTMLRHRKSSLQEEKLFKEGSLEELIAAYKVNKNPKYKKRIMSLMKAKQESH
;
A
#
# COMPACT_ATOMS: atom_id res chain seq x y z
N MET A 1 -20.65 -0.28 -50.01
CA MET A 1 -20.26 -0.94 -48.72
C MET A 1 -19.08 -0.26 -48.01
N GLN A 2 -17.97 0.04 -48.69
CA GLN A 2 -16.76 0.63 -48.08
C GLN A 2 -16.98 1.99 -47.36
N LYS A 3 -17.82 2.88 -47.91
CA LYS A 3 -18.13 4.19 -47.30
C LYS A 3 -18.97 4.07 -46.01
N LEU A 4 -19.77 3.01 -45.87
CA LEU A 4 -20.59 2.73 -44.67
C LEU A 4 -19.74 2.14 -43.53
N ILE A 5 -18.70 1.37 -43.85
CA ILE A 5 -17.73 0.82 -42.89
C ILE A 5 -16.82 1.92 -42.34
N LEU A 6 -16.40 2.89 -43.18
CA LEU A 6 -15.58 4.03 -42.74
C LEU A 6 -16.33 4.96 -41.78
N LEU A 7 -17.63 5.16 -41.99
CA LEU A 7 -18.48 5.99 -41.12
C LEU A 7 -18.70 5.31 -39.75
N LEU A 8 -18.77 3.97 -39.72
CA LEU A 8 -18.81 3.18 -38.47
C LEU A 8 -17.48 3.24 -37.70
N PHE A 9 -16.34 3.27 -38.40
CA PHE A 9 -15.02 3.46 -37.78
C PHE A 9 -14.81 4.87 -37.24
N PHE A 10 -15.39 5.90 -37.87
CA PHE A 10 -15.32 7.28 -37.36
C PHE A 10 -16.07 7.46 -36.03
N PHE A 11 -17.20 6.76 -35.84
CA PHE A 11 -17.88 6.68 -34.53
C PHE A 11 -17.11 5.86 -33.48
N LEU A 12 -16.32 4.87 -33.90
CA LEU A 12 -15.47 4.08 -33.00
C LEU A 12 -14.15 4.79 -32.62
N LEU A 13 -13.64 5.68 -33.47
CA LEU A 13 -12.36 6.39 -33.29
C LEU A 13 -12.51 7.73 -32.57
N ASN A 14 -13.62 8.46 -32.77
CA ASN A 14 -13.88 9.71 -32.02
C ASN A 14 -14.34 9.48 -30.57
N GLY A 15 -14.49 8.23 -30.13
CA GLY A 15 -14.77 7.90 -28.73
C GLY A 15 -13.58 8.01 -27.78
N CYS A 16 -12.36 8.31 -28.26
CA CYS A 16 -11.14 8.24 -27.44
C CYS A 16 -10.49 9.60 -27.13
N THR A 17 -11.26 10.51 -26.52
CA THR A 17 -10.71 11.37 -25.46
C THR A 17 -11.35 11.01 -24.11
N PHE A 18 -11.09 9.77 -23.63
CA PHE A 18 -11.47 9.37 -22.26
C PHE A 18 -10.54 9.99 -21.21
N ASN A 19 -10.57 11.32 -21.09
CA ASN A 19 -10.35 11.95 -19.79
C ASN A 19 -11.57 11.61 -18.93
N ASN A 20 -11.58 10.45 -18.25
CA ASN A 20 -12.54 10.06 -17.21
C ASN A 20 -13.94 10.68 -17.42
N LEU A 21 -14.60 10.33 -18.54
CA LEU A 21 -15.98 10.74 -18.79
C LEU A 21 -16.79 10.21 -17.62
N PHE A 22 -17.24 11.15 -16.79
CA PHE A 22 -17.81 10.95 -15.47
C PHE A 22 -18.68 9.70 -15.45
N ILE A 23 -18.21 8.63 -14.79
CA ILE A 23 -19.11 7.58 -14.31
C ILE A 23 -20.09 8.32 -13.41
N GLY A 24 -21.28 8.59 -13.94
CA GLY A 24 -22.34 9.28 -13.23
C GLY A 24 -22.76 8.38 -12.09
N GLY A 25 -22.11 8.54 -10.93
CA GLY A 25 -22.28 7.70 -9.75
C GLY A 25 -23.74 7.35 -9.48
N GLU A 26 -23.96 6.13 -9.02
CA GLU A 26 -25.27 5.72 -8.54
C GLU A 26 -25.51 6.33 -7.16
N ILE A 27 -26.77 6.69 -6.89
CA ILE A 27 -27.18 7.12 -5.55
C ILE A 27 -27.09 5.90 -4.63
N ASP A 28 -26.62 6.12 -3.40
CA ASP A 28 -26.41 5.11 -2.37
C ASP A 28 -25.38 4.02 -2.71
N LYS A 29 -24.44 4.35 -3.60
CA LYS A 29 -23.30 3.49 -3.94
C LYS A 29 -21.99 4.25 -3.74
N VAL A 30 -20.98 3.53 -3.26
CA VAL A 30 -19.61 4.04 -3.16
C VAL A 30 -18.94 3.87 -4.51
N THR A 31 -18.38 4.94 -5.05
CA THR A 31 -17.67 4.96 -6.33
C THR A 31 -16.22 5.35 -6.14
N VAL A 32 -15.36 4.80 -6.99
CA VAL A 32 -13.95 5.17 -7.06
C VAL A 32 -13.82 6.46 -7.84
N VAL A 33 -13.22 7.49 -7.24
CA VAL A 33 -12.92 8.75 -7.93
C VAL A 33 -11.50 8.72 -8.49
N LYS A 34 -10.53 8.29 -7.69
CA LYS A 34 -9.11 8.30 -8.09
C LYS A 34 -8.29 7.33 -7.25
N TYR A 35 -7.49 6.51 -7.91
CA TYR A 35 -6.48 5.67 -7.26
C TYR A 35 -5.07 6.07 -7.67
N THR A 36 -4.19 6.20 -6.68
CA THR A 36 -2.74 6.28 -6.84
C THR A 36 -2.09 5.28 -5.90
N PRO A 37 -0.79 4.95 -6.06
CA PRO A 37 -0.09 4.03 -5.16
C PRO A 37 -0.09 4.46 -3.68
N TYR A 38 -0.40 5.72 -3.39
CA TYR A 38 -0.31 6.35 -2.07
C TYR A 38 -1.60 7.03 -1.60
N MET A 39 -2.62 7.09 -2.45
CA MET A 39 -3.92 7.66 -2.09
C MET A 39 -5.04 6.95 -2.83
N LYS A 40 -6.05 6.48 -2.09
CA LYS A 40 -7.33 6.06 -2.67
C LYS A 40 -8.38 7.12 -2.36
N HIS A 41 -9.16 7.52 -3.35
CA HIS A 41 -10.23 8.49 -3.21
C HIS A 41 -11.55 7.86 -3.65
N HIS A 42 -12.49 7.85 -2.72
CA HIS A 42 -13.83 7.33 -2.90
C HIS A 42 -14.86 8.41 -2.62
N ARG A 43 -16.02 8.25 -3.25
CA ARG A 43 -17.14 9.18 -3.15
C ARG A 43 -18.44 8.40 -3.08
N ALA A 44 -19.41 8.90 -2.34
CA ALA A 44 -20.77 8.38 -2.34
C ALA A 44 -21.78 9.52 -2.24
N TYR A 45 -22.90 9.37 -2.94
CA TYR A 45 -24.05 10.28 -2.85
C TYR A 45 -25.19 9.56 -2.15
N PHE A 46 -25.47 9.89 -0.89
CA PHE A 46 -26.57 9.25 -0.16
C PHE A 46 -27.84 10.08 -0.18
N SER A 47 -28.99 9.48 -0.50
CA SER A 47 -30.26 10.20 -0.53
C SER A 47 -30.65 10.74 0.85
N ARG A 48 -30.82 12.06 0.99
CA ARG A 48 -31.09 12.70 2.30
C ARG A 48 -32.51 12.51 2.80
N THR A 49 -33.47 12.30 1.90
CA THR A 49 -34.89 12.23 2.24
C THR A 49 -35.21 11.08 3.20
N GLN A 50 -34.36 10.04 3.20
CA GLN A 50 -34.56 8.84 4.02
C GLN A 50 -33.61 8.76 5.22
N LEU A 51 -32.72 9.75 5.40
CA LEU A 51 -31.73 9.75 6.48
C LEU A 51 -32.31 10.32 7.77
N LYS A 52 -32.35 9.47 8.80
CA LYS A 52 -32.66 9.83 10.17
C LYS A 52 -31.40 10.31 10.90
N THR A 53 -31.59 11.19 11.87
CA THR A 53 -30.53 11.56 12.80
C THR A 53 -30.19 10.36 13.69
N MET A 54 -28.92 10.29 14.08
CA MET A 54 -28.41 9.30 15.02
C MET A 54 -27.92 10.02 16.27
N ARG A 55 -26.60 10.02 16.50
CA ARG A 55 -25.97 10.62 17.67
C ARG A 55 -25.54 12.06 17.36
N ASP A 56 -25.65 12.95 18.35
CA ASP A 56 -25.16 14.33 18.29
C ASP A 56 -25.78 15.13 17.11
N GLY A 57 -27.04 14.85 16.77
CA GLY A 57 -27.74 15.47 15.63
C GLY A 57 -27.24 15.04 14.24
N LYS A 58 -26.20 14.20 14.15
CA LYS A 58 -25.60 13.79 12.88
C LYS A 58 -26.36 12.66 12.22
N LYS A 59 -26.45 12.70 10.89
CA LYS A 59 -27.08 11.67 10.05
C LYS A 59 -26.13 10.55 9.62
N TYR A 60 -24.87 10.63 10.03
CA TYR A 60 -23.82 9.69 9.64
C TYR A 60 -22.84 9.47 10.80
N LEU A 61 -22.18 8.32 10.80
CA LEU A 61 -21.05 8.04 11.69
C LEU A 61 -19.98 7.25 10.94
N PHE A 62 -18.72 7.63 11.07
CA PHE A 62 -17.60 6.82 10.59
C PHE A 62 -17.23 5.72 11.56
N LEU A 63 -17.05 4.51 11.03
CA LEU A 63 -16.50 3.35 11.71
C LEU A 63 -15.23 2.90 10.98
N TYR A 64 -14.37 2.15 11.67
CA TYR A 64 -13.11 1.66 11.13
C TYR A 64 -12.89 0.20 11.48
N ASN A 65 -12.51 -0.59 10.49
CA ASN A 65 -12.07 -1.96 10.66
C ASN A 65 -10.54 -2.01 10.58
N ALA A 66 -9.90 -2.21 11.75
CA ALA A 66 -8.44 -2.20 11.85
C ALA A 66 -7.75 -3.39 11.15
N LYS A 67 -8.43 -4.54 11.07
CA LYS A 67 -7.88 -5.75 10.45
C LYS A 67 -7.70 -5.54 8.95
N ASN A 68 -8.70 -4.94 8.31
CA ASN A 68 -8.72 -4.73 6.86
C ASN A 68 -8.24 -3.32 6.47
N ASN A 69 -8.09 -2.42 7.45
CA ASN A 69 -7.81 -1.01 7.24
C ASN A 69 -8.90 -0.32 6.40
N ASP A 70 -10.17 -0.64 6.69
CA ASP A 70 -11.34 -0.12 5.99
C ASP A 70 -12.07 0.95 6.81
N VAL A 71 -12.52 2.00 6.15
CA VAL A 71 -13.44 2.99 6.73
C VAL A 71 -14.84 2.72 6.22
N GLY A 72 -15.80 2.59 7.13
CA GLY A 72 -17.21 2.50 6.82
C GLY A 72 -17.95 3.77 7.23
N VAL A 73 -19.02 4.09 6.51
CA VAL A 73 -20.00 5.10 6.94
C VAL A 73 -21.32 4.43 7.30
N LEU A 74 -21.70 4.59 8.56
CA LEU A 74 -22.97 4.14 9.11
C LEU A 74 -24.03 5.21 8.88
N LEU A 75 -25.15 4.82 8.31
CA LEU A 75 -26.32 5.67 8.06
C LEU A 75 -27.56 5.01 8.67
N HIS A 76 -28.49 5.82 9.19
CA HIS A 76 -29.81 5.35 9.62
C HIS A 76 -30.83 5.69 8.52
N ARG A 77 -31.28 4.67 7.80
CA ARG A 77 -32.19 4.79 6.64
C ARG A 77 -33.50 4.10 6.92
N LYS A 78 -34.61 4.84 6.91
CA LYS A 78 -35.96 4.27 7.15
C LYS A 78 -36.00 3.43 8.44
N SER A 79 -36.08 2.11 8.33
CA SER A 79 -36.13 1.11 9.40
C SER A 79 -34.84 0.27 9.47
N GLN A 80 -33.70 0.79 9.00
CA GLN A 80 -32.44 0.05 8.95
C GLN A 80 -31.24 0.94 9.26
N TYR A 81 -30.24 0.34 9.92
CA TYR A 81 -28.89 0.88 10.02
C TYR A 81 -28.04 0.22 8.93
N VAL A 82 -27.52 1.01 8.00
CA VAL A 82 -26.76 0.52 6.85
C VAL A 82 -25.33 1.05 6.92
N LEU A 83 -24.36 0.14 6.91
CA LEU A 83 -22.94 0.44 6.90
C LEU A 83 -22.39 0.22 5.49
N TYR A 84 -21.98 1.32 4.86
CA TYR A 84 -21.32 1.31 3.56
C TYR A 84 -19.81 1.29 3.74
N ASN A 85 -19.10 0.36 3.10
CA ASN A 85 -17.63 0.35 3.12
C ASN A 85 -17.10 1.39 2.13
N MET A 86 -16.52 2.47 2.65
CA MET A 86 -15.96 3.56 1.84
C MET A 86 -14.57 3.19 1.26
N SER A 87 -13.90 2.18 1.80
CA SER A 87 -12.59 1.72 1.32
C SER A 87 -12.68 0.60 0.29
N ASN A 88 -13.78 -0.17 0.30
CA ASN A 88 -14.04 -1.28 -0.61
C ASN A 88 -15.43 -1.11 -1.26
N PRO A 89 -15.51 -0.44 -2.43
CA PRO A 89 -16.78 -0.10 -3.07
C PRO A 89 -17.55 -1.31 -3.62
N ASP A 90 -16.87 -2.42 -3.89
CA ASP A 90 -17.48 -3.65 -4.40
C ASP A 90 -18.14 -4.47 -3.28
N GLN A 91 -17.83 -4.16 -2.02
CA GLN A 91 -18.44 -4.81 -0.88
C GLN A 91 -19.89 -4.34 -0.70
N GLN A 92 -20.81 -5.30 -0.65
CA GLN A 92 -22.22 -5.03 -0.39
C GLN A 92 -22.43 -4.32 0.95
N PRO A 93 -23.33 -3.31 1.02
CA PRO A 93 -23.64 -2.64 2.27
C PRO A 93 -24.18 -3.60 3.32
N MET A 94 -23.70 -3.48 4.55
CA MET A 94 -24.17 -4.31 5.66
C MET A 94 -25.34 -3.63 6.35
N ALA A 95 -26.51 -4.25 6.34
CA ALA A 95 -27.71 -3.74 6.99
C ALA A 95 -27.98 -4.43 8.34
N VAL A 96 -28.57 -3.69 9.27
CA VAL A 96 -29.18 -4.18 10.51
C VAL A 96 -30.57 -3.58 10.59
N ASN A 97 -31.60 -4.42 10.64
CA ASN A 97 -32.98 -3.97 10.77
C ASN A 97 -33.18 -3.26 12.11
N ALA A 98 -33.93 -2.16 12.09
CA ALA A 98 -34.28 -1.33 13.23
C ALA A 98 -35.80 -1.37 13.43
N ASN A 99 -36.22 -1.94 14.55
CA ASN A 99 -37.58 -1.82 15.06
C ASN A 99 -37.67 -0.70 16.10
N LYS A 100 -38.87 -0.45 16.65
CA LYS A 100 -39.11 0.59 17.68
C LYS A 100 -38.22 0.45 18.92
N LYS A 101 -37.81 -0.78 19.26
CA LYS A 101 -36.92 -1.09 20.41
C LYS A 101 -35.43 -1.00 20.05
N THR A 102 -35.08 -0.96 18.76
CA THR A 102 -33.69 -0.98 18.30
C THR A 102 -33.06 0.39 18.46
N LYS A 103 -32.36 0.58 19.58
CA LYS A 103 -31.49 1.75 19.79
C LYS A 103 -30.23 1.68 18.93
N TYR A 104 -29.68 2.84 18.60
CA TYR A 104 -28.45 2.99 17.80
C TYR A 104 -27.24 2.18 18.31
N TRP A 105 -27.10 2.01 19.63
CA TRP A 105 -25.97 1.25 20.19
C TRP A 105 -26.05 -0.26 19.87
N HIS A 106 -27.24 -0.83 19.63
CA HIS A 106 -27.38 -2.22 19.19
C HIS A 106 -26.77 -2.41 17.80
N ALA A 107 -27.01 -1.45 16.88
CA ALA A 107 -26.37 -1.46 15.56
C ALA A 107 -24.85 -1.36 15.68
N LEU A 108 -24.33 -0.48 16.55
CA LEU A 108 -22.89 -0.40 16.81
C LEU A 108 -22.31 -1.70 17.35
N LYS A 109 -23.01 -2.40 18.26
CA LYS A 109 -22.58 -3.71 18.77
C LYS A 109 -22.51 -4.73 17.64
N SER A 110 -23.54 -4.79 16.78
CA SER A 110 -23.55 -5.67 15.60
C SER A 110 -22.36 -5.41 14.66
N PHE A 111 -22.09 -4.15 14.31
CA PHE A 111 -20.96 -3.82 13.45
C PHE A 111 -19.59 -4.02 14.14
N LYS A 112 -19.51 -3.88 15.46
CA LYS A 112 -18.30 -4.20 16.24
C LYS A 112 -17.94 -5.69 16.12
N HIS A 113 -18.93 -6.59 16.14
CA HIS A 113 -18.69 -8.02 15.91
C HIS A 113 -18.17 -8.30 14.49
N LYS A 114 -18.56 -7.47 13.51
CA LYS A 114 -18.01 -7.50 12.13
C LYS A 114 -16.67 -6.76 11.98
N GLY A 115 -16.04 -6.35 13.09
CA GLY A 115 -14.73 -5.69 13.11
C GLY A 115 -14.75 -4.17 12.98
N PHE A 116 -15.90 -3.55 12.73
CA PHE A 116 -16.03 -2.09 12.60
C PHE A 116 -16.22 -1.42 13.95
N LYS A 117 -15.22 -0.68 14.39
CA LYS A 117 -15.20 0.02 15.68
C LYS A 117 -15.29 1.53 15.48
N ARG A 118 -15.80 2.23 16.50
CA ARG A 118 -15.74 3.69 16.55
C ARG A 118 -14.28 4.14 16.66
N ILE A 119 -13.98 5.27 16.02
CA ILE A 119 -12.67 5.92 16.07
C ILE A 119 -12.83 7.35 16.56
N LYS A 120 -11.80 7.85 17.26
CA LYS A 120 -11.77 9.24 17.73
C LYS A 120 -11.69 10.22 16.55
N SER A 121 -10.89 9.89 15.54
CA SER A 121 -10.73 10.68 14.32
C SER A 121 -10.30 9.81 13.16
N LEU A 122 -10.74 10.13 11.94
CA LEU A 122 -10.25 9.51 10.72
C LEU A 122 -8.75 9.80 10.51
N ALA A 123 -8.26 10.94 10.99
CA ALA A 123 -6.86 11.32 10.82
C ALA A 123 -5.90 10.35 11.52
N SER A 124 -6.30 9.77 12.67
CA SER A 124 -5.45 8.84 13.40
C SER A 124 -5.20 7.53 12.65
N VAL A 125 -6.11 7.17 11.75
CA VAL A 125 -6.01 5.98 10.89
C VAL A 125 -5.56 6.33 9.46
N GLY A 126 -5.18 7.58 9.22
CA GLY A 126 -4.66 8.02 7.92
C GLY A 126 -5.74 8.26 6.87
N TYR A 127 -6.95 8.61 7.28
CA TYR A 127 -8.04 8.98 6.39
C TYR A 127 -8.39 10.47 6.55
N THR A 128 -8.83 11.10 5.46
CA THR A 128 -9.56 12.36 5.50
C THR A 128 -10.94 12.15 4.92
N ALA A 129 -11.96 12.81 5.48
CA ALA A 129 -13.29 12.81 4.88
C ALA A 129 -13.85 14.23 4.81
N SER A 130 -14.62 14.48 3.75
CA SER A 130 -15.50 15.64 3.63
C SER A 130 -16.94 15.14 3.54
N VAL A 131 -17.84 15.86 4.21
CA VAL A 131 -19.27 15.62 4.13
C VAL A 131 -19.93 16.94 3.77
N SER A 132 -20.73 16.95 2.70
CA SER A 132 -21.40 18.16 2.23
C SER A 132 -22.80 17.86 1.71
N HIS A 133 -23.66 18.88 1.73
CA HIS A 133 -24.98 18.80 1.11
C HIS A 133 -24.87 19.18 -0.37
N LYS A 134 -25.36 18.32 -1.27
CA LYS A 134 -25.38 18.58 -2.72
C LYS A 134 -26.68 18.10 -3.35
N ARG A 135 -27.05 18.70 -4.48
CA ARG A 135 -28.03 18.09 -5.39
C ARG A 135 -27.29 17.22 -6.39
N TYR A 136 -27.78 15.99 -6.60
CA TYR A 136 -27.21 15.07 -7.57
C TYR A 136 -28.36 14.38 -8.32
N LYS A 137 -28.36 14.50 -9.65
CA LYS A 137 -29.48 14.06 -10.52
C LYS A 137 -30.84 14.55 -9.99
N GLY A 138 -30.93 15.86 -9.67
CA GLY A 138 -32.13 16.51 -9.14
C GLY A 138 -32.49 16.20 -7.66
N ARG A 139 -31.85 15.22 -7.01
CA ARG A 139 -32.20 14.78 -5.66
C ARG A 139 -31.31 15.41 -4.59
N LYS A 140 -31.87 15.73 -3.41
CA LYS A 140 -31.11 16.21 -2.24
C LYS A 140 -30.27 15.06 -1.69
N THR A 141 -28.95 15.18 -1.73
CA THR A 141 -28.00 14.14 -1.31
C THR A 141 -26.99 14.64 -0.27
N LEU A 142 -26.47 13.68 0.50
CA LEU A 142 -25.32 13.83 1.38
C LEU A 142 -24.12 13.27 0.62
N LEU A 143 -23.27 14.17 0.12
CA LEU A 143 -22.03 13.82 -0.55
C LEU A 143 -20.99 13.51 0.53
N ILE A 144 -20.47 12.28 0.52
CA ILE A 144 -19.38 11.86 1.38
C ILE A 144 -18.20 11.49 0.51
N GLU A 145 -17.06 12.13 0.74
CA GLU A 145 -15.80 11.78 0.09
C GLU A 145 -14.80 11.34 1.13
N THR A 146 -14.09 10.27 0.86
CA THR A 146 -13.04 9.72 1.73
C THR A 146 -11.76 9.55 0.95
N LYS A 147 -10.64 10.00 1.53
CA LYS A 147 -9.31 9.77 0.98
C LYS A 147 -8.47 8.98 1.97
N GLU A 148 -8.00 7.83 1.54
CA GLU A 148 -7.09 6.97 2.29
C GLU A 148 -5.64 7.38 2.00
N TYR A 149 -4.87 7.71 3.04
CA TYR A 149 -3.44 8.01 2.98
C TYR A 149 -2.61 7.09 3.88
N SER A 150 -3.17 5.98 4.37
CA SER A 150 -2.56 5.08 5.37
C SER A 150 -1.10 4.72 5.06
N ARG A 151 -0.82 4.27 3.82
CA ARG A 151 0.52 3.91 3.33
C ARG A 151 1.46 5.12 3.28
N LEU A 152 0.98 6.23 2.72
CA LEU A 152 1.78 7.46 2.63
C LEU A 152 2.12 7.99 4.02
N LEU A 153 1.16 8.00 4.93
CA LEU A 153 1.32 8.41 6.31
C LEU A 153 2.40 7.58 7.02
N LYS A 154 2.40 6.24 6.83
CA LYS A 154 3.45 5.36 7.37
C LYS A 154 4.84 5.74 6.85
N LEU A 155 4.97 6.01 5.55
CA LEU A 155 6.25 6.42 4.95
C LEU A 155 6.75 7.76 5.51
N TYR A 156 5.86 8.75 5.64
CA TYR A 156 6.21 10.04 6.23
C TYR A 156 6.57 9.92 7.70
N LYS A 157 5.81 9.15 8.50
CA LYS A 157 6.15 8.89 9.91
C LYS A 157 7.54 8.25 10.02
N LYS A 158 7.85 7.27 9.18
CA LYS A 158 9.19 6.65 9.14
C LYS A 158 10.26 7.67 8.78
N ALA A 159 10.07 8.44 7.71
CA ALA A 159 11.02 9.47 7.26
C ALA A 159 11.30 10.52 8.33
N ILE A 160 10.26 10.98 9.06
CA ILE A 160 10.38 11.93 10.17
C ILE A 160 11.14 11.29 11.33
N LYS A 161 10.74 10.07 11.75
CA LYS A 161 11.35 9.37 12.89
C LYS A 161 12.83 9.11 12.70
N THR A 162 13.23 8.73 11.48
CA THR A 162 14.63 8.41 11.15
C THR A 162 15.40 9.59 10.57
N TYR A 163 14.78 10.78 10.50
CA TYR A 163 15.33 11.96 9.83
C TYR A 163 15.91 11.64 8.43
N ASN A 164 15.17 10.89 7.61
CA ASN A 164 15.63 10.47 6.28
C ASN A 164 14.52 10.63 5.24
N ALA A 165 14.65 11.65 4.40
CA ALA A 165 13.66 12.02 3.39
C ALA A 165 13.74 11.20 2.08
N SER A 166 14.77 10.36 1.89
CA SER A 166 15.04 9.64 0.63
C SER A 166 13.81 8.91 0.09
N ARG A 167 13.15 8.13 0.95
CA ARG A 167 11.99 7.28 0.58
C ARG A 167 10.75 8.07 0.19
N ILE A 168 10.66 9.34 0.57
CA ILE A 168 9.50 10.18 0.24
C ILE A 168 9.81 11.21 -0.83
N LYS A 169 11.08 11.51 -1.13
CA LYS A 169 11.51 12.59 -2.04
C LYS A 169 10.77 12.56 -3.37
N ASN A 170 10.68 11.37 -3.98
CA ASN A 170 10.12 11.19 -5.33
C ASN A 170 8.60 10.95 -5.35
N ILE A 171 7.93 10.91 -4.20
CA ILE A 171 6.48 10.67 -4.15
C ILE A 171 5.73 11.95 -4.52
N LYS A 172 5.11 11.99 -5.71
CA LYS A 172 4.32 13.16 -6.18
C LYS A 172 3.03 13.40 -5.38
N THR A 173 2.47 12.37 -4.74
CA THR A 173 1.22 12.49 -3.96
C THR A 173 1.46 13.34 -2.71
N LYS A 174 0.67 14.41 -2.53
CA LYS A 174 0.72 15.27 -1.36
C LYS A 174 0.00 14.62 -0.18
N LEU A 175 0.66 14.57 0.99
CA LEU A 175 0.05 14.16 2.25
C LEU A 175 -0.55 15.40 2.94
N PRO A 176 -1.84 15.40 3.32
CA PRO A 176 -2.43 16.52 4.05
C PRO A 176 -1.70 16.80 5.37
N LYS A 177 -1.35 18.08 5.61
CA LYS A 177 -0.68 18.54 6.84
C LYS A 177 -1.42 18.10 8.10
N SER A 178 -2.76 18.13 8.08
CA SER A 178 -3.61 17.72 9.21
C SER A 178 -3.38 16.29 9.69
N LEU A 179 -2.85 15.39 8.85
CA LEU A 179 -2.59 13.99 9.22
C LEU A 179 -1.26 13.78 9.96
N ILE A 180 -0.31 14.71 9.84
CA ILE A 180 1.09 14.47 10.24
C ILE A 180 1.73 15.61 11.03
N TYR A 181 1.11 16.80 11.06
CA TYR A 181 1.74 18.01 11.61
C TYR A 181 2.20 17.88 13.07
N SER A 182 1.36 17.33 13.94
CA SER A 182 1.71 17.12 15.35
C SER A 182 2.92 16.19 15.50
N TYR A 183 2.95 15.11 14.71
CA TYR A 183 4.07 14.17 14.68
C TYR A 183 5.35 14.82 14.17
N TYR A 184 5.26 15.62 13.09
CA TYR A 184 6.40 16.39 12.59
C TYR A 184 6.95 17.34 13.67
N LYS A 185 6.08 18.13 14.32
CA LYS A 185 6.49 19.09 15.36
C LYS A 185 7.17 18.41 16.55
N GLN A 186 6.74 17.22 16.94
CA GLN A 186 7.37 16.46 18.01
C GLN A 186 8.83 16.12 17.68
N TYR A 187 9.12 15.68 16.46
CA TYR A 187 10.48 15.30 16.04
C TYR A 187 11.33 16.51 15.64
N GLU A 188 10.71 17.59 15.18
CA GLU A 188 11.41 18.86 14.94
C GLU A 188 12.09 19.39 16.20
N LYS A 189 11.39 19.34 17.35
CA LYS A 189 11.96 19.73 18.65
C LYS A 189 13.11 18.83 19.12
N ARG A 190 13.18 17.60 18.63
CA ARG A 190 14.19 16.59 19.03
C ARG A 190 15.40 16.53 18.10
N ALA A 191 15.42 17.35 17.05
CA ALA A 191 16.48 17.34 16.05
C ALA A 191 17.70 18.15 16.52
N ASN A 192 18.73 17.45 16.96
CA ASN A 192 19.93 18.05 17.55
C ASN A 192 21.03 18.33 16.51
N SER A 193 21.10 17.53 15.44
CA SER A 193 22.16 17.69 14.43
C SER A 193 21.73 18.51 13.21
N ARG A 194 22.69 19.18 12.56
CA ARG A 194 22.46 19.92 11.29
C ARG A 194 21.88 18.99 10.21
N LYS A 195 22.40 17.75 10.11
CA LYS A 195 21.92 16.74 9.16
C LYS A 195 20.45 16.39 9.40
N GLN A 196 20.03 16.20 10.65
CA GLN A 196 18.63 15.92 10.98
C GLN A 196 17.72 17.10 10.62
N ARG A 197 18.11 18.33 10.98
CA ARG A 197 17.35 19.55 10.64
C ARG A 197 17.22 19.76 9.14
N MET A 198 18.27 19.49 8.37
CA MET A 198 18.25 19.52 6.90
C MET A 198 17.22 18.53 6.33
N GLN A 199 17.21 17.29 6.83
CA GLN A 199 16.28 16.26 6.39
C GLN A 199 14.83 16.63 6.74
N LEU A 200 14.59 17.20 7.93
CA LEU A 200 13.28 17.73 8.30
C LEU A 200 12.84 18.89 7.41
N LYS A 201 13.75 19.81 7.03
CA LYS A 201 13.45 20.90 6.10
C LYS A 201 12.94 20.36 4.74
N ILE A 202 13.58 19.31 4.21
CA ILE A 202 13.11 18.63 2.99
C ILE A 202 11.70 18.06 3.18
N ILE A 203 11.45 17.39 4.32
CA ILE A 203 10.14 16.82 4.65
C ILE A 203 9.09 17.94 4.79
N ALA A 204 9.42 19.03 5.48
CA ALA A 204 8.55 20.18 5.73
C ALA A 204 8.14 20.87 4.43
N ASN A 205 9.09 21.12 3.52
CA ASN A 205 8.82 21.67 2.20
C ASN A 205 7.82 20.80 1.43
N LYS A 206 7.99 19.47 1.49
CA LYS A 206 7.08 18.53 0.83
C LYS A 206 5.69 18.47 1.46
N LEU A 207 5.58 18.78 2.75
CA LEU A 207 4.33 18.92 3.48
C LEU A 207 3.75 20.33 3.43
N GLN A 208 4.44 21.29 2.79
CA GLN A 208 4.09 22.71 2.79
C GLN A 208 3.95 23.27 4.22
N ILE A 209 4.83 22.83 5.12
CA ILE A 209 4.95 23.35 6.48
C ILE A 209 6.01 24.45 6.47
N LYS A 210 5.71 25.63 7.01
CA LYS A 210 6.71 26.67 7.27
C LYS A 210 7.77 26.10 8.23
N ALA A 211 8.96 25.82 7.71
CA ALA A 211 10.08 25.34 8.50
C ALA A 211 10.74 26.51 9.24
N PRO A 212 11.23 26.32 10.48
CA PRO A 212 12.01 27.34 11.18
C PRO A 212 13.28 27.65 10.37
N TYR A 213 13.64 28.93 10.33
CA TYR A 213 14.82 29.40 9.61
C TYR A 213 16.07 28.81 10.28
N ILE A 214 16.81 27.97 9.56
CA ILE A 214 18.13 27.51 10.01
C ILE A 214 19.08 28.63 9.66
N ILE A 215 19.50 29.42 10.67
CA ILE A 215 20.60 30.37 10.49
C ILE A 215 21.85 29.54 10.24
N GLU A 216 22.32 29.54 8.99
CA GLU A 216 23.61 28.96 8.67
C GLU A 216 24.66 29.86 9.31
N LYS A 217 25.17 29.47 10.48
CA LYS A 217 26.40 30.05 10.98
C LYS A 217 27.47 29.74 9.93
N LYS A 218 27.89 30.77 9.17
CA LYS A 218 29.01 30.68 8.24
C LYS A 218 30.17 30.02 9.01
N PRO A 219 30.86 29.02 8.42
CA PRO A 219 32.03 28.46 9.07
C PRO A 219 32.99 29.62 9.36
N LYS A 220 33.33 29.83 10.64
CA LYS A 220 34.45 30.71 11.00
C LYS A 220 35.64 30.14 10.25
N GLN A 221 36.19 30.89 9.30
CA GLN A 221 37.45 30.55 8.67
C GLN A 221 38.48 30.50 9.79
N THR A 222 38.81 29.29 10.25
CA THR A 222 39.97 29.09 11.09
C THR A 222 41.15 29.48 10.20
N LYS A 223 41.76 30.64 10.47
CA LYS A 223 43.04 30.99 9.87
C LYS A 223 44.00 29.84 10.18
N VAL A 224 44.29 29.02 9.18
CA VAL A 224 45.42 28.11 9.22
C VAL A 224 46.64 29.01 9.17
N THR A 225 47.18 29.34 10.33
CA THR A 225 48.50 29.97 10.42
C THR A 225 49.51 28.92 9.98
N THR A 226 49.82 28.92 8.68
CA THR A 226 50.98 28.23 8.12
C THR A 226 52.22 28.89 8.72
N LYS A 227 52.71 28.36 9.84
CA LYS A 227 54.08 28.65 10.30
C LYS A 227 55.03 27.88 9.38
N GLN A 228 55.65 28.64 8.50
CA GLN A 228 56.79 28.26 7.68
C GLN A 228 57.96 27.90 8.61
N PRO A 229 58.54 26.69 8.55
CA PRO A 229 59.67 26.32 9.40
C PRO A 229 60.96 26.92 8.86
N ALA A 230 61.56 27.83 9.63
CA ALA A 230 62.94 28.24 9.47
C ALA A 230 63.88 27.16 10.00
N SER A 231 64.86 26.84 9.17
CA SER A 231 65.94 25.88 9.37
C SER A 231 66.90 26.27 10.49
N HIS A 232 67.19 25.36 11.44
CA HIS A 232 68.53 25.26 12.04
C HIS A 232 68.83 23.84 12.60
N LYS A 233 69.91 23.27 12.02
CA LYS A 233 70.96 22.36 12.52
C LYS A 233 70.72 21.47 13.77
N LYS A 234 70.88 20.14 13.54
CA LYS A 234 71.62 19.05 14.29
C LYS A 234 72.04 19.37 15.74
N LYS A 235 71.93 18.51 16.77
CA LYS A 235 72.31 17.07 16.94
C LYS A 235 71.93 16.65 18.42
N PRO A 236 72.28 15.44 18.96
CA PRO A 236 71.46 14.22 19.00
C PRO A 236 71.09 13.69 20.42
N ALA A 237 70.37 12.56 20.41
CA ALA A 237 70.36 11.46 21.40
C ALA A 237 69.52 11.60 22.69
N LYS A 238 68.46 10.79 22.79
CA LYS A 238 68.36 9.62 23.69
C LYS A 238 67.00 8.93 23.54
N GLU A 239 67.03 7.77 22.89
CA GLU A 239 66.57 6.48 23.41
C GLU A 239 65.47 6.50 24.50
N LYS A 240 64.29 5.96 24.17
CA LYS A 240 63.64 4.94 25.00
C LYS A 240 62.62 4.14 24.18
N ILE A 241 63.01 2.91 23.95
CA ILE A 241 62.22 1.76 23.50
C ILE A 241 61.44 1.23 24.71
N ILE A 242 60.11 1.08 24.59
CA ILE A 242 59.28 0.12 25.35
C ILE A 242 58.11 -0.24 24.40
N THR A 243 58.19 -1.37 23.68
CA THR A 243 57.46 -2.65 23.92
C THR A 243 55.94 -2.46 24.07
N GLY A 244 55.07 -3.16 23.33
CA GLY A 244 55.01 -4.59 23.03
C GLY A 244 53.70 -5.10 23.64
N THR A 245 52.73 -5.58 22.85
CA THR A 245 52.49 -7.02 22.57
C THR A 245 51.33 -7.60 23.41
N SER A 246 50.62 -8.53 22.75
CA SER A 246 49.71 -9.59 23.27
C SER A 246 48.21 -9.23 23.32
N MET A 247 47.27 -9.94 22.67
CA MET A 247 46.98 -11.38 22.46
C MET A 247 46.71 -12.16 23.75
N THR A 248 45.43 -12.51 23.99
CA THR A 248 44.90 -13.79 24.53
C THR A 248 43.36 -13.65 24.62
N LYS A 249 42.49 -14.46 24.02
CA LYS A 249 42.23 -15.93 23.97
C LYS A 249 41.43 -16.44 25.19
N LYS A 250 40.51 -17.38 24.90
CA LYS A 250 39.76 -18.33 25.77
C LYS A 250 38.45 -17.77 26.39
N GLU A 251 37.35 -18.53 26.55
CA GLU A 251 37.07 -19.97 26.36
C GLU A 251 35.53 -20.20 26.32
N GLU A 252 35.13 -21.32 25.71
CA GLU A 252 33.80 -21.96 25.84
C GLU A 252 33.57 -22.51 27.25
N PRO A 253 32.34 -22.96 27.56
CA PRO A 253 32.27 -24.38 27.89
C PRO A 253 31.10 -25.16 27.24
N VAL A 254 31.48 -26.40 26.98
CA VAL A 254 30.73 -27.60 26.60
C VAL A 254 29.79 -28.07 27.73
N ILE A 255 28.58 -28.51 27.39
CA ILE A 255 27.83 -29.52 28.17
C ILE A 255 27.19 -30.51 27.18
N GLN A 256 27.68 -31.75 27.22
CA GLN A 256 27.02 -32.95 26.68
C GLN A 256 26.02 -33.48 27.71
N LYS A 257 24.89 -34.04 27.26
CA LYS A 257 24.18 -35.10 28.00
C LYS A 257 23.38 -35.98 27.05
N GLU A 258 23.48 -37.26 27.36
CA GLU A 258 23.14 -38.46 26.61
C GLU A 258 21.64 -38.72 26.38
N GLU A 259 21.48 -39.61 25.41
CA GLU A 259 20.33 -40.37 24.91
C GLU A 259 19.53 -41.11 26.00
N PRO A 260 18.28 -41.52 25.68
CA PRO A 260 18.10 -42.96 25.46
C PRO A 260 17.19 -43.31 24.27
N GLU A 261 17.56 -44.42 23.62
CA GLU A 261 16.91 -45.11 22.52
C GLU A 261 15.57 -45.78 22.92
N THR A 262 14.64 -45.91 21.96
CA THR A 262 13.70 -47.03 21.71
C THR A 262 12.63 -46.62 20.67
N PRO A 263 11.91 -47.53 19.99
CA PRO A 263 12.38 -48.38 18.90
C PRO A 263 11.68 -48.05 17.56
N LEU A 264 12.30 -48.56 16.49
CA LEU A 264 11.87 -48.52 15.09
C LEU A 264 10.39 -48.89 14.86
N VAL A 265 9.61 -47.91 14.38
CA VAL A 265 8.39 -48.18 13.61
C VAL A 265 8.68 -47.87 12.14
N LYS A 266 8.74 -48.93 11.34
CA LYS A 266 8.87 -48.94 9.88
C LYS A 266 7.68 -48.19 9.25
N LYS A 267 7.85 -46.90 9.02
CA LYS A 267 6.95 -46.11 8.18
C LYS A 267 7.59 -46.03 6.81
N VAL A 268 7.01 -46.76 5.85
CA VAL A 268 7.34 -46.68 4.43
C VAL A 268 7.24 -45.21 4.00
N SER A 269 8.38 -44.55 3.94
CA SER A 269 8.52 -43.22 3.37
C SER A 269 8.30 -43.34 1.87
N LEU A 270 7.17 -42.83 1.39
CA LEU A 270 7.06 -42.47 -0.02
C LEU A 270 8.25 -41.56 -0.38
N PRO A 271 8.83 -41.70 -1.57
CA PRO A 271 9.99 -40.91 -1.98
C PRO A 271 9.66 -39.43 -1.85
N THR A 272 10.33 -38.76 -0.93
CA THR A 272 10.35 -37.31 -0.86
C THR A 272 11.03 -36.81 -2.13
N PRO A 273 10.36 -36.01 -2.98
CA PRO A 273 11.06 -35.31 -4.04
C PRO A 273 11.97 -34.30 -3.36
N SER A 274 13.25 -34.61 -3.24
CA SER A 274 14.29 -33.63 -2.93
C SER A 274 14.27 -32.63 -4.09
N SER A 275 13.53 -31.53 -3.91
CA SER A 275 13.68 -30.43 -4.84
C SER A 275 15.02 -29.77 -4.52
N ASP A 276 16.10 -30.30 -5.09
CA ASP A 276 17.47 -29.75 -4.97
C ASP A 276 17.58 -28.32 -5.52
N LYS A 277 16.51 -27.82 -6.15
CA LYS A 277 16.43 -26.47 -6.69
C LYS A 277 16.09 -25.45 -5.58
N PRO A 278 16.92 -24.40 -5.39
CA PRO A 278 16.69 -23.40 -4.34
C PRO A 278 15.48 -22.50 -4.65
N TYR A 279 14.97 -21.79 -3.65
CA TYR A 279 13.87 -20.81 -3.81
C TYR A 279 14.10 -19.82 -4.97
N THR A 280 15.35 -19.38 -5.17
CA THR A 280 15.74 -18.43 -6.23
C THR A 280 15.50 -18.98 -7.62
N TYR A 281 15.66 -20.29 -7.83
CA TYR A 281 15.33 -20.96 -9.09
C TYR A 281 13.85 -20.79 -9.41
N TYR A 282 12.96 -21.12 -8.47
CA TYR A 282 11.51 -21.03 -8.66
C TYR A 282 11.01 -19.59 -8.84
N LEU A 283 11.72 -18.62 -8.25
CA LEU A 283 11.36 -17.22 -8.40
C LEU A 283 11.68 -16.66 -9.79
N HIS A 284 12.75 -17.12 -10.42
CA HIS A 284 13.29 -16.49 -11.62
C HIS A 284 13.24 -17.37 -12.87
N GLN A 285 13.60 -18.66 -12.74
CA GLN A 285 13.93 -19.54 -13.86
C GLN A 285 12.90 -20.64 -14.10
N ALA A 286 12.16 -21.07 -13.08
CA ALA A 286 11.18 -22.14 -13.24
C ALA A 286 10.12 -21.82 -14.28
N SER A 287 9.78 -22.84 -15.07
CA SER A 287 8.63 -22.79 -15.98
C SER A 287 7.32 -22.68 -15.20
N LEU A 288 6.23 -22.35 -15.91
CA LEU A 288 4.90 -22.24 -15.29
C LEU A 288 4.47 -23.56 -14.62
N ASP A 289 4.78 -24.69 -15.25
CA ASP A 289 4.36 -26.02 -14.79
C ASP A 289 5.20 -26.46 -13.58
N GLU A 290 6.52 -26.30 -13.64
CA GLU A 290 7.41 -26.56 -12.50
C GLU A 290 7.03 -25.72 -11.27
N LEU A 291 6.78 -24.42 -11.47
CA LEU A 291 6.38 -23.52 -10.39
C LEU A 291 4.98 -23.89 -9.85
N SER A 292 4.07 -24.32 -10.72
CA SER A 292 2.73 -24.75 -10.32
C SER A 292 2.78 -26.00 -9.45
N THR A 293 3.55 -26.99 -9.85
CA THR A 293 3.78 -28.23 -9.10
C THR A 293 4.46 -27.95 -7.77
N TYR A 294 5.50 -27.10 -7.78
CA TYR A 294 6.21 -26.71 -6.57
C TYR A 294 5.31 -26.00 -5.54
N ILE A 295 4.48 -25.04 -5.97
CA ILE A 295 3.54 -24.32 -5.08
C ILE A 295 2.39 -25.21 -4.60
N ALA A 296 1.97 -26.21 -5.39
CA ALA A 296 0.90 -27.13 -5.04
C ALA A 296 1.31 -28.13 -3.95
N ASN A 297 2.61 -28.45 -3.85
CA ASN A 297 3.12 -29.35 -2.83
C ASN A 297 2.95 -28.78 -1.41
N LYS A 298 2.29 -29.55 -0.54
CA LYS A 298 2.02 -29.16 0.85
C LYS A 298 3.30 -28.96 1.67
N ALA A 299 4.34 -29.74 1.41
CA ALA A 299 5.63 -29.61 2.09
C ALA A 299 6.29 -28.26 1.78
N THR A 300 6.25 -27.82 0.52
CA THR A 300 6.75 -26.51 0.08
C THR A 300 6.04 -25.35 0.79
N LYS A 301 4.72 -25.45 0.97
CA LYS A 301 3.96 -24.41 1.69
C LYS A 301 4.42 -24.25 3.14
N ASN A 302 4.85 -25.34 3.77
CA ASN A 302 5.30 -25.35 5.17
C ASN A 302 6.77 -24.91 5.32
N SER A 303 7.60 -25.10 4.28
CA SER A 303 9.02 -24.72 4.32
C SER A 303 9.30 -23.26 3.94
N LEU A 304 8.39 -22.62 3.18
CA LEU A 304 8.55 -21.23 2.77
C LEU A 304 7.99 -20.25 3.79
N SER A 305 8.68 -19.12 3.98
CA SER A 305 8.08 -17.98 4.66
C SER A 305 6.86 -17.44 3.88
N TYR A 306 5.93 -16.81 4.60
CA TYR A 306 4.74 -16.21 3.97
C TYR A 306 5.10 -15.28 2.80
N ASN A 307 6.14 -14.47 2.94
CA ASN A 307 6.58 -13.55 1.90
C ASN A 307 7.17 -14.27 0.67
N GLN A 308 7.93 -15.34 0.88
CA GLN A 308 8.46 -16.15 -0.23
C GLN A 308 7.31 -16.82 -1.00
N TYR A 309 6.35 -17.39 -0.29
CA TYR A 309 5.19 -18.03 -0.89
C TYR A 309 4.33 -17.05 -1.70
N THR A 310 4.10 -15.82 -1.18
CA THR A 310 3.34 -14.80 -1.94
C THR A 310 4.09 -14.33 -3.18
N MET A 311 5.42 -14.18 -3.12
CA MET A 311 6.23 -13.84 -4.30
C MET A 311 6.14 -14.91 -5.39
N LEU A 312 6.20 -16.19 -5.03
CA LEU A 312 6.04 -17.29 -6.00
C LEU A 312 4.64 -17.33 -6.61
N ARG A 313 3.58 -17.07 -5.82
CA ARG A 313 2.23 -16.93 -6.38
C ARG A 313 2.12 -15.78 -7.38
N HIS A 314 2.72 -14.63 -7.08
CA HIS A 314 2.75 -13.51 -8.02
C HIS A 314 3.51 -13.87 -9.30
N ARG A 315 4.66 -14.55 -9.17
CA ARG A 315 5.42 -15.04 -10.33
C ARG A 315 4.59 -16.01 -11.17
N LYS A 316 3.89 -16.96 -10.55
CA LYS A 316 2.98 -17.89 -11.23
C LYS A 316 1.92 -17.15 -12.03
N SER A 317 1.23 -16.18 -11.43
CA SER A 317 0.22 -15.39 -12.15
C SER A 317 0.81 -14.61 -13.33
N SER A 318 2.03 -14.09 -13.17
CA SER A 318 2.76 -13.42 -14.26
C SER A 318 3.07 -14.36 -15.42
N LEU A 319 3.50 -15.60 -15.13
CA LEU A 319 3.78 -16.62 -16.15
C LEU A 319 2.50 -17.12 -16.83
N GLN A 320 1.39 -17.25 -16.10
CA GLN A 320 0.08 -17.59 -16.68
C GLN A 320 -0.39 -16.51 -17.66
N GLU A 321 -0.26 -15.24 -17.28
CA GLU A 321 -0.59 -14.12 -18.15
C GLU A 321 0.32 -14.12 -19.39
N GLU A 322 1.62 -14.34 -19.24
CA GLU A 322 2.55 -14.42 -20.37
C GLU A 322 2.20 -15.55 -21.35
N LYS A 323 1.93 -16.76 -20.83
CA LYS A 323 1.49 -17.91 -21.65
C LYS A 323 0.22 -17.58 -22.41
N LEU A 324 -0.77 -16.98 -21.72
CA LEU A 324 -2.02 -16.58 -22.35
C LEU A 324 -1.84 -15.53 -23.46
N PHE A 325 -0.88 -14.60 -23.32
CA PHE A 325 -0.59 -13.64 -24.39
C PHE A 325 0.10 -14.25 -25.62
N LYS A 326 0.95 -15.26 -25.41
CA LYS A 326 1.73 -15.92 -26.46
C LYS A 326 0.90 -16.96 -27.19
N GLU A 327 0.24 -17.84 -26.44
CA GLU A 327 -0.38 -19.08 -26.93
C GLU A 327 -1.90 -19.10 -26.79
N GLY A 328 -2.48 -18.16 -26.02
CA GLY A 328 -3.90 -18.19 -25.69
C GLY A 328 -4.81 -17.94 -26.89
N SER A 329 -5.96 -18.62 -26.89
CA SER A 329 -6.98 -18.44 -27.92
C SER A 329 -7.63 -17.05 -27.83
N LEU A 330 -8.34 -16.66 -28.90
CA LEU A 330 -9.10 -15.41 -28.90
C LEU A 330 -10.18 -15.42 -27.81
N GLU A 331 -10.86 -16.55 -27.60
CA GLU A 331 -11.87 -16.71 -26.55
C GLU A 331 -11.27 -16.56 -25.15
N GLU A 332 -10.12 -17.20 -24.90
CA GLU A 332 -9.45 -17.15 -23.59
C GLU A 332 -8.97 -15.74 -23.25
N LEU A 333 -8.43 -15.01 -24.23
CA LEU A 333 -8.04 -13.61 -24.08
C LEU A 333 -9.24 -12.70 -23.80
N ILE A 334 -10.38 -12.93 -24.48
CA ILE A 334 -11.63 -12.20 -24.22
C ILE A 334 -12.17 -12.50 -22.81
N ALA A 335 -12.15 -13.76 -22.38
CA ALA A 335 -12.57 -14.15 -21.05
C ALA A 335 -11.71 -13.48 -19.97
N ALA A 336 -10.39 -13.50 -20.13
CA ALA A 336 -9.46 -12.81 -19.23
C ALA A 336 -9.72 -11.29 -19.18
N TYR A 337 -9.94 -10.66 -20.36
CA TYR A 337 -10.25 -9.23 -20.43
C TYR A 337 -11.57 -8.88 -19.74
N LYS A 338 -12.60 -9.74 -19.81
CA LYS A 338 -13.88 -9.51 -19.13
C LYS A 338 -13.69 -9.39 -17.61
N VAL A 339 -12.80 -10.18 -17.03
CA VAL A 339 -12.52 -10.20 -15.59
C VAL A 339 -11.65 -9.01 -15.17
N ASN A 340 -10.53 -8.78 -15.86
CA ASN A 340 -9.50 -7.84 -15.37
C ASN A 340 -9.53 -6.45 -16.04
N LYS A 341 -10.25 -6.28 -17.15
CA LYS A 341 -10.32 -5.05 -17.97
C LYS A 341 -8.96 -4.46 -18.35
N ASN A 342 -7.89 -5.25 -18.35
CA ASN A 342 -6.54 -4.78 -18.62
C ASN A 342 -6.38 -4.47 -20.12
N PRO A 343 -5.96 -3.25 -20.50
CA PRO A 343 -5.88 -2.82 -21.90
C PRO A 343 -4.89 -3.64 -22.74
N LYS A 344 -3.93 -4.35 -22.13
CA LYS A 344 -3.02 -5.24 -22.85
C LYS A 344 -3.78 -6.36 -23.58
N TYR A 345 -4.77 -6.98 -22.94
CA TYR A 345 -5.60 -8.03 -23.56
C TYR A 345 -6.38 -7.48 -24.74
N LYS A 346 -7.00 -6.30 -24.58
CA LYS A 346 -7.72 -5.63 -25.67
C LYS A 346 -6.83 -5.45 -26.91
N LYS A 347 -5.59 -4.99 -26.72
CA LYS A 347 -4.64 -4.83 -27.84
C LYS A 347 -4.35 -6.16 -28.54
N ARG A 348 -4.09 -7.23 -27.79
CA ARG A 348 -3.80 -8.56 -28.36
C ARG A 348 -5.02 -9.15 -29.09
N ILE A 349 -6.20 -9.05 -28.49
CA ILE A 349 -7.49 -9.47 -29.09
C ILE A 349 -7.69 -8.79 -30.44
N MET A 350 -7.57 -7.46 -30.50
CA MET A 350 -7.72 -6.71 -31.74
C MET A 350 -6.70 -7.14 -32.81
N SER A 351 -5.45 -7.40 -32.41
CA SER A 351 -4.40 -7.88 -33.32
C SER A 351 -4.73 -9.25 -33.91
N LEU A 352 -5.24 -10.18 -33.11
CA LEU A 352 -5.62 -11.52 -33.58
C LEU A 352 -6.87 -11.47 -34.46
N MET A 353 -7.86 -10.63 -34.12
CA MET A 353 -9.05 -10.43 -34.97
C MET A 353 -8.68 -9.86 -36.33
N LYS A 354 -7.77 -8.88 -36.36
CA LYS A 354 -7.27 -8.29 -37.61
C LYS A 354 -6.53 -9.33 -38.46
N ALA A 355 -5.63 -10.10 -37.86
CA ALA A 355 -4.90 -11.16 -38.58
C ALA A 355 -5.85 -12.21 -39.19
N LYS A 356 -6.92 -12.59 -38.48
CA LYS A 356 -7.93 -13.52 -38.99
C LYS A 356 -8.79 -12.95 -40.13
N GLN A 357 -8.98 -11.63 -40.15
CA GLN A 357 -9.68 -10.93 -41.25
C GLN A 357 -8.80 -10.78 -42.48
N GLU A 358 -7.48 -10.72 -42.32
CA GLU A 358 -6.52 -10.62 -43.44
C GLU A 358 -6.18 -11.99 -44.05
N SER A 359 -6.46 -13.08 -43.33
CA SER A 359 -6.26 -14.46 -43.81
C SER A 359 -7.46 -15.04 -44.59
N HIS A 360 -8.53 -14.26 -44.74
CA HIS A 360 -9.74 -14.57 -45.52
C HIS A 360 -9.91 -13.51 -46.60
#